data_AF-A0A7G5DSW2-F1
#
_entry.id   AF-A0A7G5DSW2-F1
#
_cell.length_a   1.000
_cell.length_b   1.000
_cell.length_c   1.000
_cell.angle_alpha   90.00
_cell.angle_beta   90.00
_cell.angle_gamma   90.00
#
_symmetry.space_group_name_H-M   'P 1'
#
loop_
_entity.id
_entity.type
_entity.pdbx_description
1 polymer ?
#
loop_
_entity_poly.entity_id
_entity_poly.type
_entity_poly.pdbx_seq_one_letter_code
_entity_poly.pdbx_strand_id
1 'polypeptide(L)'
;MSDTALILLALLVVLLSLGYWFTHRTENRQRKASKRADTELVQRCLDLLQALQQHRGLGAQQDAASVMQRNALAQQLDELWLNWPGASLQLPPLQQHWPQLRRKPADFDAHCRLIEALLEVIEHLEDRLYRQDHHRIRGLGEACRSLEDLARLRGLAVRAANYERCPPGLQMQLRFLCNRLLDQEQDLPLLALIERLQSDLIEPAQIRLAPTDCFALLTPLIEQRLQGIRLSLD
;
A
#
# COMPACT_ATOMS: atom_id res chain seq x y z
N MET A 1 3.70 58.06 -38.12
CA MET A 1 4.28 56.71 -37.98
C MET A 1 4.13 56.02 -39.32
N SER A 2 5.16 55.37 -39.86
CA SER A 2 5.06 54.68 -41.15
C SER A 2 4.26 53.38 -41.01
N ASP A 3 3.46 53.03 -42.03
CA ASP A 3 2.63 51.82 -42.05
C ASP A 3 3.45 50.55 -41.78
N THR A 4 4.72 50.55 -42.18
CA THR A 4 5.69 49.47 -41.89
C THR A 4 5.92 49.26 -40.40
N ALA A 5 5.93 50.32 -39.59
CA ALA A 5 6.12 50.22 -38.14
C ALA A 5 4.90 49.59 -37.44
N LEU A 6 3.70 49.88 -37.93
CA LEU A 6 2.46 49.26 -37.42
C LEU A 6 2.39 47.78 -37.77
N ILE A 7 2.79 47.40 -38.99
CA ILE A 7 2.85 46.00 -39.42
C ILE A 7 3.87 45.21 -38.59
N LEU A 8 5.07 45.76 -38.36
CA LEU A 8 6.10 45.11 -37.52
C LEU A 8 5.65 44.95 -36.06
N LEU A 9 4.95 45.95 -35.50
CA LEU A 9 4.42 45.88 -34.15
C LEU A 9 3.32 44.82 -34.03
N ALA A 10 2.40 44.74 -34.99
CA ALA A 10 1.37 43.71 -35.03
C ALA A 10 1.96 42.29 -35.13
N LEU A 11 2.97 42.10 -35.99
CA LEU A 11 3.71 40.84 -36.11
C LEU A 11 4.41 40.44 -34.81
N LEU A 12 5.06 41.40 -34.13
CA LEU A 12 5.72 41.16 -32.85
C LEU A 12 4.71 40.71 -31.77
N VAL A 13 3.56 41.38 -31.68
CA VAL A 13 2.49 41.02 -30.73
C VAL A 13 1.94 39.62 -31.03
N VAL A 14 1.72 39.28 -32.30
CA VAL A 14 1.29 37.94 -32.72
C VAL A 14 2.33 36.87 -32.36
N LEU A 15 3.62 37.12 -32.60
CA LEU A 15 4.68 36.18 -32.24
C LEU A 15 4.82 35.99 -30.73
N LEU A 16 4.72 37.08 -29.95
CA LEU A 16 4.78 37.02 -28.48
C LEU A 16 3.58 36.27 -27.90
N SER A 17 2.37 36.51 -28.41
CA SER A 17 1.16 35.82 -27.98
C SER A 17 1.18 34.33 -28.34
N LEU A 18 1.66 33.97 -29.53
CA LEU A 18 1.91 32.57 -29.91
C LEU A 18 2.95 31.91 -29.00
N GLY A 19 4.08 32.58 -28.76
CA GLY A 19 5.13 32.10 -27.86
C GLY A 19 4.62 31.83 -26.45
N TYR A 20 3.90 32.80 -25.86
CA TYR A 20 3.25 32.67 -24.56
C TYR A 20 2.21 31.52 -24.53
N TRP A 21 1.42 31.38 -25.59
CA TRP A 21 0.45 30.30 -25.69
C TRP A 21 1.13 28.92 -25.76
N PHE A 22 2.22 28.79 -26.52
CA PHE A 22 2.99 27.56 -26.61
C PHE A 22 3.63 27.20 -25.27
N THR A 23 4.30 28.14 -24.59
CA THR A 23 4.93 27.89 -23.28
C THR A 23 3.87 27.48 -22.26
N HIS A 24 2.78 28.23 -22.14
CA HIS A 24 1.69 27.92 -21.21
C HIS A 24 1.03 26.56 -21.52
N ARG A 25 0.88 26.19 -22.80
CA ARG A 25 0.37 24.87 -23.20
C ARG A 25 1.35 23.76 -22.84
N THR A 26 2.65 23.96 -23.04
CA THR A 26 3.67 22.97 -22.68
C THR A 26 3.78 22.77 -21.17
N GLU A 27 3.78 23.87 -20.39
CA GLU A 27 3.78 23.83 -18.93
C GLU A 27 2.55 23.11 -18.40
N ASN A 28 1.35 23.40 -18.94
CA ASN A 28 0.14 22.71 -18.54
C ASN A 28 0.17 21.21 -18.87
N ARG A 29 0.74 20.83 -20.01
CA ARG A 29 0.92 19.41 -20.36
C ARG A 29 1.90 18.73 -19.43
N GLN A 30 3.03 19.37 -19.14
CA GLN A 30 4.05 18.84 -18.24
C GLN A 30 3.53 18.70 -16.82
N ARG A 31 2.80 19.71 -16.31
CA ARG A 31 2.11 19.65 -15.01
C ARG A 31 1.13 18.49 -14.97
N LYS A 32 0.27 18.34 -15.97
CA LYS A 32 -0.67 17.20 -16.04
C LYS A 32 0.04 15.85 -16.09
N ALA A 33 1.13 15.73 -16.85
CA ALA A 33 1.92 14.51 -16.93
C ALA A 33 2.59 14.17 -15.60
N SER A 34 3.16 15.17 -14.90
CA SER A 34 3.72 15.00 -13.56
C SER A 34 2.68 14.51 -12.58
N LYS A 35 1.53 15.21 -12.50
CA LYS A 35 0.43 14.82 -11.59
C LYS A 35 -0.02 13.39 -11.81
N ARG A 36 -0.11 12.97 -13.08
CA ARG A 36 -0.46 11.59 -13.43
C ARG A 36 0.61 10.60 -12.98
N ALA A 37 1.89 10.89 -13.22
CA ALA A 37 3.00 10.04 -12.78
C ALA A 37 3.04 9.92 -11.24
N ASP A 38 2.73 10.99 -10.52
CA ASP A 38 2.64 11.01 -9.06
C ASP A 38 1.49 10.12 -8.55
N THR A 39 0.30 10.22 -9.16
CA THR A 39 -0.82 9.31 -8.84
C THR A 39 -0.47 7.85 -9.16
N GLU A 40 0.14 7.58 -10.32
CA GLU A 40 0.57 6.23 -10.71
C GLU A 40 1.61 5.66 -9.74
N LEU A 41 2.50 6.50 -9.20
CA LEU A 41 3.48 6.10 -8.19
C LEU A 41 2.80 5.71 -6.87
N VAL A 42 1.84 6.51 -6.41
CA VAL A 42 1.08 6.22 -5.18
C VAL A 42 0.31 4.91 -5.34
N GLN A 43 -0.40 4.73 -6.45
CA GLN A 43 -1.13 3.49 -6.73
C GLN A 43 -0.20 2.28 -6.76
N ARG A 44 0.99 2.40 -7.37
CA ARG A 44 2.00 1.34 -7.36
C ARG A 44 2.46 1.00 -5.94
N CYS A 45 2.61 1.99 -5.06
CA CYS A 45 2.97 1.73 -3.65
C CYS A 45 1.85 0.98 -2.92
N LEU A 46 0.59 1.33 -3.18
CA LEU A 46 -0.58 0.62 -2.63
C LEU A 46 -0.66 -0.83 -3.15
N ASP A 47 -0.40 -1.05 -4.44
CA ASP A 47 -0.39 -2.38 -5.04
C ASP A 47 0.73 -3.25 -4.46
N LEU A 48 1.93 -2.68 -4.27
CA LEU A 48 3.04 -3.34 -3.59
C LEU A 48 2.67 -3.69 -2.15
N LEU A 49 2.09 -2.75 -1.41
CA LEU A 49 1.68 -2.95 -0.02
C LEU A 49 0.67 -4.11 0.06
N GLN A 50 -0.38 -4.08 -0.75
CA GLN A 50 -1.41 -5.12 -0.81
C GLN A 50 -0.81 -6.49 -1.15
N ALA A 51 0.01 -6.56 -2.20
CA ALA A 51 0.58 -7.82 -2.66
C ALA A 51 1.57 -8.41 -1.65
N LEU A 52 2.42 -7.59 -1.01
CA LEU A 52 3.32 -8.01 0.07
C LEU A 52 2.54 -8.52 1.29
N GLN A 53 1.48 -7.81 1.68
CA GLN A 53 0.62 -8.18 2.81
C GLN A 53 -0.11 -9.51 2.58
N GLN A 54 -0.60 -9.75 1.36
CA GLN A 54 -1.24 -11.02 0.98
C GLN A 54 -0.20 -12.14 0.91
N HIS A 55 0.94 -11.90 0.27
CA HIS A 55 2.03 -12.88 0.17
C HIS A 55 2.53 -13.29 1.56
N ARG A 56 2.72 -12.33 2.48
CA ARG A 56 3.03 -12.58 3.89
C ARG A 56 1.97 -13.45 4.57
N GLY A 57 0.69 -13.13 4.36
CA GLY A 57 -0.43 -13.87 4.96
C GLY A 57 -0.47 -15.34 4.54
N LEU A 58 -0.09 -15.64 3.29
CA LEU A 58 0.00 -17.01 2.76
C LEU A 58 1.39 -17.66 2.97
N GLY A 59 2.32 -16.94 3.60
CA GLY A 59 3.73 -17.31 3.63
C GLY A 59 4.02 -18.67 4.26
N ALA A 60 3.30 -19.01 5.33
CA ALA A 60 3.45 -20.28 6.06
C ALA A 60 2.51 -21.39 5.56
N GLN A 61 1.61 -21.09 4.62
CA GLN A 61 0.60 -22.04 4.15
C GLN A 61 1.21 -23.05 3.17
N GLN A 62 0.80 -24.31 3.31
CA GLN A 62 1.33 -25.44 2.53
C GLN A 62 0.28 -26.14 1.66
N ASP A 63 -1.01 -25.83 1.83
CA ASP A 63 -2.05 -26.38 0.97
C ASP A 63 -1.89 -25.86 -0.48
N ALA A 64 -2.34 -26.68 -1.44
CA ALA A 64 -2.11 -26.43 -2.86
C ALA A 64 -2.71 -25.10 -3.35
N ALA A 65 -3.87 -24.71 -2.82
CA ALA A 65 -4.54 -23.46 -3.18
C ALA A 65 -3.75 -22.24 -2.69
N SER A 66 -3.35 -22.22 -1.42
CA SER A 66 -2.54 -21.14 -0.86
C SER A 66 -1.17 -21.03 -1.53
N VAL A 67 -0.53 -22.16 -1.86
CA VAL A 67 0.75 -22.17 -2.59
C VAL A 67 0.59 -21.58 -3.99
N MET A 68 -0.47 -21.96 -4.71
CA MET A 68 -0.78 -21.40 -6.03
C MET A 68 -1.00 -19.89 -5.96
N GLN A 69 -1.86 -19.44 -5.04
CA GLN A 69 -2.15 -18.02 -4.85
C GLN A 69 -0.90 -17.23 -4.46
N ARG A 70 -0.07 -17.77 -3.54
CA ARG A 70 1.19 -17.14 -3.16
C ARG A 70 2.16 -17.01 -4.33
N ASN A 71 2.25 -18.03 -5.20
CA ASN A 71 3.13 -17.98 -6.37
C ASN A 71 2.64 -16.95 -7.40
N ALA A 72 1.34 -16.82 -7.59
CA ALA A 72 0.76 -15.77 -8.43
C ALA A 72 1.08 -14.36 -7.87
N LEU A 73 0.95 -14.16 -6.56
CA LEU A 73 1.35 -12.92 -5.89
C LEU A 73 2.84 -12.64 -6.04
N ALA A 74 3.68 -13.67 -5.97
CA ALA A 74 5.13 -13.51 -6.18
C ALA A 74 5.46 -13.04 -7.61
N GLN A 75 4.72 -13.52 -8.62
CA GLN A 75 4.86 -13.05 -10.01
C GLN A 75 4.40 -11.60 -10.15
N GLN A 76 3.25 -11.24 -9.57
CA GLN A 76 2.78 -9.86 -9.54
C GLN A 76 3.80 -8.93 -8.86
N LEU A 77 4.40 -9.35 -7.75
CA LEU A 77 5.45 -8.60 -7.07
C LEU A 77 6.70 -8.44 -7.95
N ASP A 78 7.10 -9.46 -8.71
CA ASP A 78 8.20 -9.32 -9.67
C ASP A 78 7.95 -8.19 -10.68
N GLU A 79 6.73 -8.11 -11.25
CA GLU A 79 6.34 -7.08 -12.21
C GLU A 79 6.29 -5.68 -11.58
N LEU A 80 5.79 -5.59 -10.35
CA LEU A 80 5.75 -4.33 -9.60
C LEU A 80 7.16 -3.82 -9.28
N TRP A 81 8.07 -4.71 -8.88
CA TRP A 81 9.46 -4.38 -8.56
C TRP A 81 10.31 -4.08 -9.79
N LEU A 82 10.09 -4.76 -10.92
CA LEU A 82 10.79 -4.46 -12.19
C LEU A 82 10.62 -3.00 -12.60
N ASN A 83 9.43 -2.46 -12.33
CA ASN A 83 9.04 -1.10 -12.67
C ASN A 83 9.11 -0.15 -11.45
N TRP A 84 9.90 -0.50 -10.43
CA TRP A 84 10.10 0.37 -9.27
C TRP A 84 10.93 1.61 -9.67
N PRO A 85 10.41 2.83 -9.49
CA PRO A 85 11.09 4.06 -9.94
C PRO A 85 12.20 4.53 -8.98
N GLY A 86 12.82 3.61 -8.24
CA GLY A 86 13.66 3.93 -7.09
C GLY A 86 14.81 4.89 -7.40
N ALA A 87 15.59 4.61 -8.45
CA ALA A 87 16.75 5.44 -8.80
C ALA A 87 16.37 6.83 -9.34
N SER A 88 15.29 6.93 -10.13
CA SER A 88 14.87 8.20 -10.73
C SER A 88 14.24 9.16 -9.70
N LEU A 89 13.66 8.61 -8.64
CA LEU A 89 12.98 9.36 -7.58
C LEU A 89 13.73 9.39 -6.25
N GLN A 90 14.99 8.91 -6.22
CA GLN A 90 15.83 8.81 -5.02
C GLN A 90 15.17 8.03 -3.86
N LEU A 91 14.31 7.05 -4.18
CA LEU A 91 13.69 6.20 -3.18
C LEU A 91 14.66 5.09 -2.75
N PRO A 92 14.53 4.58 -1.51
CA PRO A 92 15.29 3.42 -1.05
C PRO A 92 15.19 2.22 -2.02
N PRO A 93 16.26 1.42 -2.16
CA PRO A 93 16.29 0.28 -3.07
C PRO A 93 15.58 -0.95 -2.47
N LEU A 94 14.29 -0.79 -2.12
CA LEU A 94 13.49 -1.82 -1.44
C LEU A 94 13.48 -3.16 -2.18
N GLN A 95 13.52 -3.12 -3.52
CA GLN A 95 13.50 -4.28 -4.41
C GLN A 95 14.64 -5.28 -4.15
N GLN A 96 15.76 -4.85 -3.56
CA GLN A 96 16.91 -5.74 -3.29
C GLN A 96 16.59 -6.86 -2.30
N HIS A 97 15.60 -6.64 -1.42
CA HIS A 97 15.21 -7.61 -0.40
C HIS A 97 14.24 -8.67 -0.93
N TRP A 98 13.55 -8.39 -2.05
CA TRP A 98 12.50 -9.24 -2.59
C TRP A 98 12.99 -10.65 -2.99
N PRO A 99 14.12 -10.85 -3.69
CA PRO A 99 14.56 -12.18 -4.11
C PRO A 99 14.79 -13.16 -2.96
N GLN A 100 15.28 -12.67 -1.80
CA GLN A 100 15.44 -13.50 -0.61
C GLN A 100 14.07 -13.87 -0.02
N LEU A 101 13.17 -12.90 0.07
CA LEU A 101 11.85 -13.08 0.64
C LEU A 101 10.99 -14.03 -0.19
N ARG A 102 11.07 -13.94 -1.52
CA ARG A 102 10.42 -14.86 -2.45
C ARG A 102 10.84 -16.31 -2.24
N ARG A 103 12.13 -16.55 -1.93
CA ARG A 103 12.65 -17.90 -1.64
C ARG A 103 12.28 -18.40 -0.25
N LYS A 104 11.99 -17.49 0.68
CA LYS A 104 11.62 -17.77 2.08
C LYS A 104 10.29 -17.12 2.42
N PRO A 105 9.16 -17.54 1.79
CA PRO A 105 7.87 -16.91 1.97
C PRO A 105 7.36 -16.95 3.43
N ALA A 106 7.79 -17.93 4.21
CA ALA A 106 7.43 -18.06 5.62
C ALA A 106 8.18 -17.09 6.56
N ASP A 107 9.16 -16.34 6.06
CA ASP A 107 9.91 -15.34 6.85
C ASP A 107 9.04 -14.09 7.08
N PHE A 108 8.20 -14.19 8.10
CA PHE A 108 7.23 -13.16 8.46
C PHE A 108 7.89 -11.84 8.85
N ASP A 109 8.99 -11.89 9.60
CA ASP A 109 9.65 -10.69 10.10
C ASP A 109 10.36 -9.95 8.97
N ALA A 110 10.91 -10.66 7.99
CA ALA A 110 11.44 -10.04 6.77
C ALA A 110 10.33 -9.35 5.95
N HIS A 111 9.13 -9.92 5.87
CA HIS A 111 7.98 -9.22 5.26
C HIS A 111 7.63 -7.96 6.04
N CYS A 112 7.54 -8.04 7.38
CA CYS A 112 7.25 -6.86 8.22
C CYS A 112 8.27 -5.75 8.00
N ARG A 113 9.57 -6.05 7.94
CA ARG A 113 10.60 -5.03 7.68
C ARG A 113 10.48 -4.39 6.29
N LEU A 114 10.19 -5.19 5.26
CA LEU A 114 10.02 -4.67 3.91
C LEU A 114 8.75 -3.81 3.78
N ILE A 115 7.66 -4.22 4.41
CA ILE A 115 6.42 -3.45 4.46
C ILE A 115 6.62 -2.15 5.24
N GLU A 116 7.31 -2.19 6.38
CA GLU A 116 7.67 -1.00 7.17
C GLU A 116 8.44 0.02 6.32
N ALA A 117 9.47 -0.43 5.61
CA ALA A 117 10.26 0.43 4.74
C ALA A 117 9.44 0.99 3.55
N LEU A 118 8.44 0.24 3.07
CA LEU A 118 7.50 0.74 2.05
C LEU A 118 6.54 1.79 2.62
N LEU A 119 6.08 1.63 3.86
CA LEU A 119 5.23 2.62 4.54
C LEU A 119 6.00 3.94 4.76
N GLU A 120 7.26 3.88 5.16
CA GLU A 120 8.13 5.07 5.25
C GLU A 120 8.26 5.79 3.89
N VAL A 121 8.35 5.02 2.79
CA VAL A 121 8.32 5.60 1.43
C VAL A 121 6.99 6.28 1.14
N ILE A 122 5.86 5.68 1.50
CA ILE A 122 4.53 6.27 1.30
C ILE A 122 4.39 7.58 2.09
N GLU A 123 4.85 7.62 3.35
CA GLU A 123 4.86 8.82 4.18
C GLU A 123 5.72 9.94 3.57
N HIS A 124 6.91 9.59 3.06
CA HIS A 124 7.77 10.56 2.36
C HIS A 124 7.12 11.09 1.07
N LEU A 125 6.45 10.22 0.32
CA LEU A 125 5.71 10.60 -0.89
C LEU A 125 4.53 11.51 -0.55
N GLU A 126 3.78 11.22 0.51
CA GLU A 126 2.71 12.08 1.01
C GLU A 126 3.23 13.51 1.26
N ASP A 127 4.31 13.64 2.04
CA ASP A 127 4.91 14.95 2.36
C ASP A 127 5.38 15.69 1.12
N ARG A 128 6.02 14.99 0.17
CA ARG A 128 6.52 15.58 -1.07
C ARG A 128 5.37 16.09 -1.94
N LEU A 129 4.36 15.27 -2.14
CA LEU A 129 3.22 15.58 -3.01
C LEU A 129 2.34 16.66 -2.38
N TYR A 130 2.17 16.66 -1.06
CA TYR A 130 1.45 17.71 -0.34
C TYR A 130 2.07 19.09 -0.58
N ARG A 131 3.41 19.20 -0.59
CA ARG A 131 4.15 20.43 -0.92
C ARG A 131 4.02 20.87 -2.39
N GLN A 132 3.55 19.98 -3.26
CA GLN A 132 3.32 20.22 -4.70
C GLN A 132 1.83 20.48 -5.00
N ASP A 133 1.06 20.93 -4.01
CA ASP A 133 -0.37 21.24 -4.09
C ASP A 133 -1.28 20.01 -4.32
N HIS A 134 -0.84 18.81 -3.97
CA HIS A 134 -1.68 17.60 -3.95
C HIS A 134 -2.35 17.40 -2.58
N HIS A 135 -3.14 18.37 -2.11
CA HIS A 135 -3.66 18.35 -0.73
C HIS A 135 -4.54 17.14 -0.37
N ARG A 136 -5.16 16.47 -1.37
CA ARG A 136 -5.97 15.26 -1.16
C ARG A 136 -5.18 14.07 -0.63
N ILE A 137 -3.86 14.05 -0.80
CA ILE A 137 -3.02 12.94 -0.34
C ILE A 137 -2.80 12.93 1.17
N ARG A 138 -3.16 14.01 1.87
CA ARG A 138 -2.94 14.13 3.31
C ARG A 138 -3.68 13.02 4.08
N GLY A 139 -2.99 12.35 4.99
CA GLY A 139 -3.49 11.22 5.76
C GLY A 139 -3.25 9.86 5.11
N LEU A 140 -2.62 9.80 3.93
CA LEU A 140 -2.34 8.54 3.23
C LEU A 140 -1.46 7.59 4.06
N GLY A 141 -0.38 8.09 4.66
CA GLY A 141 0.52 7.30 5.49
C GLY A 141 -0.20 6.68 6.68
N GLU A 142 -1.00 7.47 7.40
CA GLU A 142 -1.81 7.00 8.53
C GLU A 142 -2.82 5.93 8.10
N ALA A 143 -3.52 6.15 6.98
CA ALA A 143 -4.45 5.17 6.45
C ALA A 143 -3.76 3.86 6.05
N CYS A 144 -2.57 3.93 5.44
CA CYS A 144 -1.77 2.75 5.09
C CYS A 144 -1.24 2.02 6.33
N ARG A 145 -0.90 2.75 7.40
CA ARG A 145 -0.50 2.19 8.70
C ARG A 145 -1.64 1.41 9.37
N SER A 146 -2.84 1.99 9.39
CA SER A 146 -4.04 1.31 9.91
C SER A 146 -4.38 0.06 9.08
N LEU A 147 -4.28 0.16 7.74
CA LEU A 147 -4.43 -1.00 6.85
C LEU A 147 -3.40 -2.10 7.17
N GLU A 148 -2.15 -1.73 7.44
CA GLU A 148 -1.11 -2.68 7.81
C GLU A 148 -1.37 -3.34 9.17
N ASP A 149 -1.93 -2.64 10.15
CA ASP A 149 -2.30 -3.25 11.43
C ASP A 149 -3.31 -4.41 11.20
N LEU A 150 -4.31 -4.22 10.35
CA LEU A 150 -5.26 -5.28 9.96
C LEU A 150 -4.56 -6.41 9.19
N ALA A 151 -3.72 -6.08 8.21
CA ALA A 151 -3.01 -7.09 7.43
C ALA A 151 -2.00 -7.89 8.25
N ARG A 152 -1.40 -7.28 9.27
CA ARG A 152 -0.50 -7.92 10.23
C ARG A 152 -1.27 -8.81 11.17
N LEU A 153 -2.44 -8.37 11.64
CA LEU A 153 -3.36 -9.21 12.43
C LEU A 153 -3.72 -10.47 11.67
N ARG A 154 -4.05 -10.35 10.37
CA ARG A 154 -4.31 -11.51 9.51
C ARG A 154 -3.14 -12.47 9.49
N GLY A 155 -1.93 -11.96 9.21
CA GLY A 155 -0.74 -12.80 9.12
C GLY A 155 -0.37 -13.48 10.43
N LEU A 156 -0.52 -12.81 11.58
CA LEU A 156 -0.32 -13.42 12.90
C LEU A 156 -1.40 -14.46 13.21
N ALA A 157 -2.66 -14.18 12.88
CA ALA A 157 -3.77 -15.08 13.14
C ALA A 157 -3.61 -16.39 12.35
N VAL A 158 -3.30 -16.28 11.06
CA VAL A 158 -3.00 -17.42 10.19
C VAL A 158 -1.84 -18.25 10.74
N ARG A 159 -0.77 -17.61 11.24
CA ARG A 159 0.37 -18.33 11.86
C ARG A 159 -0.05 -19.06 13.13
N ALA A 160 -0.77 -18.38 14.02
CA ALA A 160 -1.26 -18.96 15.27
C ALA A 160 -2.17 -20.17 15.00
N ALA A 161 -2.99 -20.12 13.95
CA ALA A 161 -3.90 -21.20 13.56
C ALA A 161 -3.21 -22.51 13.11
N ASN A 162 -1.89 -22.51 12.91
CA ASN A 162 -1.14 -23.75 12.63
C ASN A 162 -0.74 -24.51 13.90
N TYR A 163 -1.04 -23.98 15.09
CA TYR A 163 -0.79 -24.63 16.36
C TYR A 163 -2.08 -25.22 16.94
N GLU A 164 -1.96 -26.23 17.80
CA GLU A 164 -3.10 -26.75 18.56
C GLU A 164 -3.66 -25.70 19.54
N ARG A 165 -2.75 -24.89 20.11
CA ARG A 165 -3.06 -23.78 21.02
C ARG A 165 -2.21 -22.57 20.64
N CYS A 166 -2.77 -21.37 20.78
CA CYS A 166 -2.04 -20.14 20.50
C CYS A 166 -0.79 -20.02 21.40
N PRO A 167 0.43 -19.97 20.82
CA PRO A 167 1.65 -19.83 21.60
C PRO A 167 1.66 -18.50 22.37
N PRO A 168 2.16 -18.44 23.63
CA PRO A 168 2.07 -17.25 24.47
C PRO A 168 2.62 -15.96 23.83
N GLY A 169 3.73 -16.07 23.09
CA GLY A 169 4.32 -14.93 22.37
C GLY A 169 3.45 -14.39 21.23
N LEU A 170 2.76 -15.28 20.49
CA LEU A 170 1.80 -14.89 19.45
C LEU A 170 0.50 -14.36 20.08
N GLN A 171 0.04 -14.98 21.17
CA GLN A 171 -1.14 -14.56 21.90
C GLN A 171 -1.02 -13.11 22.39
N MET A 172 0.14 -12.75 22.97
CA MET A 172 0.43 -11.38 23.39
C MET A 172 0.38 -10.40 22.20
N GLN A 173 1.04 -10.73 21.09
CA GLN A 173 1.06 -9.87 19.90
C GLN A 173 -0.34 -9.67 19.31
N LEU A 174 -1.13 -10.75 19.22
CA LEU A 174 -2.51 -10.70 18.74
C LEU A 174 -3.38 -9.82 19.64
N ARG A 175 -3.34 -10.01 20.97
CA ARG A 175 -4.09 -9.18 21.92
C ARG A 175 -3.71 -7.71 21.83
N PHE A 176 -2.41 -7.42 21.80
CA PHE A 176 -1.92 -6.05 21.66
C PHE A 176 -2.46 -5.39 20.39
N LEU A 177 -2.42 -6.10 19.26
CA LEU A 177 -2.87 -5.57 17.99
C LEU A 177 -4.39 -5.42 17.92
N CYS A 178 -5.15 -6.37 18.47
CA CYS A 178 -6.60 -6.24 18.61
C CYS A 178 -6.99 -5.01 19.45
N ASN A 179 -6.36 -4.81 20.60
CA ASN A 179 -6.64 -3.65 21.45
C ASN A 179 -6.31 -2.34 20.74
N ARG A 180 -5.14 -2.26 20.09
CA ARG A 180 -4.74 -1.08 19.33
C ARG A 180 -5.73 -0.76 18.21
N LEU A 181 -6.25 -1.78 17.51
CA LEU A 181 -7.27 -1.58 16.47
C LEU A 181 -8.58 -1.06 17.05
N LEU A 182 -9.01 -1.56 18.21
CA LEU A 182 -10.21 -1.06 18.91
C LEU A 182 -10.05 0.37 19.45
N ASP A 183 -8.83 0.77 19.78
CA ASP A 183 -8.54 2.15 20.20
C ASP A 183 -8.58 3.13 19.01
N GLN A 184 -8.22 2.65 17.81
CA GLN A 184 -8.25 3.44 16.57
C GLN A 184 -9.67 3.58 16.02
N GLU A 185 -10.43 2.49 15.98
CA GLU A 185 -11.75 2.46 15.34
C GLU A 185 -12.65 1.39 15.93
N GLN A 186 -13.93 1.72 16.09
CA GLN A 186 -14.93 0.84 16.71
C GLN A 186 -16.15 0.68 15.81
N ASP A 187 -15.93 0.17 14.59
CA ASP A 187 -17.03 -0.24 13.74
C ASP A 187 -17.51 -1.65 14.12
N LEU A 188 -18.78 -1.94 13.82
CA LEU A 188 -19.40 -3.23 14.13
C LEU A 188 -18.69 -4.42 13.46
N PRO A 189 -18.27 -4.34 12.17
CA PRO A 189 -17.51 -5.41 11.53
C PRO A 189 -16.19 -5.77 12.22
N LEU A 190 -15.40 -4.77 12.64
CA LEU A 190 -14.14 -4.96 13.33
C LEU A 190 -14.34 -5.57 14.72
N LEU A 191 -15.33 -5.08 15.47
CA LEU A 191 -15.69 -5.64 16.78
C LEU A 191 -16.03 -7.13 16.68
N ALA A 192 -16.94 -7.49 15.76
CA ALA A 192 -17.34 -8.88 15.56
C ALA A 192 -16.17 -9.78 15.11
N LEU A 193 -15.27 -9.25 14.27
CA LEU A 193 -14.06 -9.96 13.84
C LEU A 193 -13.11 -10.20 15.02
N ILE A 194 -12.88 -9.19 15.85
CA ILE A 194 -11.99 -9.30 17.01
C ILE A 194 -12.57 -10.25 18.06
N GLU A 195 -13.87 -10.18 18.35
CA GLU A 195 -14.55 -11.11 19.24
C GLU A 195 -14.37 -12.56 18.77
N ARG A 196 -14.55 -12.81 17.46
CA ARG A 196 -14.36 -14.14 16.88
C ARG A 196 -12.91 -14.62 16.99
N LEU A 197 -11.93 -13.75 16.76
CA LEU A 197 -10.51 -14.11 16.97
C LEU A 197 -10.23 -14.41 18.45
N GLN A 198 -10.84 -13.67 19.37
CA GLN A 198 -10.68 -13.93 20.80
C GLN A 198 -11.26 -15.30 21.19
N SER A 199 -12.49 -15.61 20.78
CA SER A 199 -13.19 -16.85 21.18
C SER A 199 -12.63 -18.11 20.54
N ASP A 200 -12.14 -18.01 19.30
CA ASP A 200 -11.85 -19.18 18.48
C ASP A 200 -10.35 -19.40 18.21
N LEU A 201 -9.50 -18.41 18.50
CA LEU A 201 -8.06 -18.48 18.23
C LEU A 201 -7.18 -18.07 19.42
N ILE A 202 -7.44 -16.92 20.05
CA ILE A 202 -6.53 -16.32 21.03
C ILE A 202 -6.71 -16.92 22.43
N GLU A 203 -7.93 -16.93 22.96
CA GLU A 203 -8.24 -17.38 24.32
C GLU A 203 -8.43 -18.89 24.51
N PRO A 204 -8.94 -19.67 23.55
CA PRO A 204 -9.33 -21.04 23.84
C PRO A 204 -8.12 -21.94 24.09
N ALA A 205 -8.35 -23.00 24.87
CA ALA A 205 -7.33 -24.02 25.13
C ALA A 205 -6.96 -24.82 23.86
N GLN A 206 -7.87 -24.88 22.89
CA GLN A 206 -7.68 -25.48 21.58
C GLN A 206 -8.20 -24.52 20.51
N ILE A 207 -7.40 -24.29 19.47
CA ILE A 207 -7.77 -23.42 18.34
C ILE A 207 -8.89 -24.07 17.53
N ARG A 208 -9.86 -23.25 17.12
CA ARG A 208 -11.06 -23.65 16.36
C ARG A 208 -11.12 -23.04 14.96
N LEU A 209 -10.22 -22.11 14.64
CA LEU A 209 -10.11 -21.53 13.30
C LEU A 209 -8.96 -22.19 12.53
N ALA A 210 -9.25 -22.65 11.32
CA ALA A 210 -8.21 -23.08 10.41
C ALA A 210 -7.44 -21.87 9.86
N PRO A 211 -6.18 -22.03 9.44
CA PRO A 211 -5.40 -20.94 8.84
C PRO A 211 -6.08 -20.28 7.64
N THR A 212 -6.74 -21.06 6.77
CA THR A 212 -7.50 -20.54 5.62
C THR A 212 -8.70 -19.71 6.05
N ASP A 213 -9.38 -20.10 7.12
CA ASP A 213 -10.51 -19.37 7.67
C ASP A 213 -10.06 -18.04 8.30
N CYS A 214 -8.91 -18.03 8.99
CA CYS A 214 -8.31 -16.79 9.47
C CYS A 214 -7.97 -15.86 8.30
N PHE A 215 -7.39 -16.37 7.22
CA PHE A 215 -7.08 -15.56 6.05
C PHE A 215 -8.35 -14.96 5.43
N ALA A 216 -9.38 -15.78 5.23
CA ALA A 216 -10.66 -15.36 4.66
C ALA A 216 -11.42 -14.38 5.56
N LEU A 217 -11.41 -14.59 6.88
CA LEU A 217 -12.12 -13.75 7.86
C LEU A 217 -11.68 -12.28 7.81
N LEU A 218 -10.37 -12.03 7.69
CA LEU A 218 -9.82 -10.67 7.72
C LEU A 218 -9.75 -9.99 6.35
N THR A 219 -9.79 -10.76 5.26
CA THR A 219 -9.58 -10.22 3.91
C THR A 219 -10.61 -9.17 3.49
N PRO A 220 -11.93 -9.35 3.71
CA PRO A 220 -12.92 -8.35 3.33
C PRO A 220 -12.69 -6.97 3.96
N LEU A 221 -12.31 -6.92 5.24
CA LEU A 221 -12.08 -5.66 5.93
C LEU A 221 -10.83 -4.95 5.40
N ILE A 222 -9.76 -5.70 5.11
CA ILE A 222 -8.53 -5.15 4.49
C ILE A 222 -8.85 -4.60 3.10
N GLU A 223 -9.58 -5.34 2.27
CA GLU A 223 -9.95 -4.92 0.91
C GLU A 223 -10.85 -3.69 0.91
N GLN A 224 -11.84 -3.64 1.81
CA GLN A 224 -12.71 -2.47 1.98
C GLN A 224 -11.90 -1.23 2.36
N ARG A 225 -10.97 -1.35 3.32
CA ARG A 225 -10.13 -0.24 3.78
C ARG A 225 -9.22 0.25 2.66
N LEU A 226 -8.57 -0.67 1.94
CA LEU A 226 -7.73 -0.33 0.79
C LEU A 226 -8.54 0.36 -0.32
N GLN A 227 -9.75 -0.11 -0.61
CA GLN A 227 -10.62 0.53 -1.59
C GLN A 227 -11.01 1.96 -1.14
N GLY A 228 -11.28 2.16 0.15
CA GLY A 228 -11.50 3.49 0.72
C GLY A 228 -10.32 4.44 0.50
N ILE A 229 -9.09 3.95 0.70
CA ILE A 229 -7.85 4.71 0.43
C ILE A 229 -7.74 5.05 -1.06
N ARG A 230 -8.02 4.10 -1.95
CA ARG A 230 -7.97 4.37 -3.40
C ARG A 230 -8.98 5.44 -3.83
N LEU A 231 -10.20 5.36 -3.30
CA LEU A 231 -11.26 6.32 -3.62
C LEU A 231 -10.99 7.73 -3.07
N SER A 232 -10.24 7.88 -1.99
CA SER A 232 -9.87 9.22 -1.48
C SER A 232 -8.79 9.90 -2.32
N LEU A 233 -8.08 9.14 -3.16
CA LEU A 233 -7.03 9.63 -4.05
C LEU A 233 -7.55 10.06 -5.44
N ASP A 234 -8.76 9.62 -5.82
CA ASP A 234 -9.46 10.03 -7.06
C ASP A 234 -10.08 11.46 -6.94
#